data_AF-A0A917GYI4-F1
#
_entry.id   AF-A0A917GYI4-F1
#
_cell.length_a   1.000
_cell.length_b   1.000
_cell.length_c   1.000
_cell.angle_alpha   90.00
_cell.angle_beta   90.00
_cell.angle_gamma   90.00
#
_symmetry.space_group_name_H-M   'P 1'
#
loop_
_entity.id
_entity.type
_entity.pdbx_description
1 polymer ?
#
loop_
_entity_poly.entity_id
_entity_poly.type
_entity_poly.pdbx_seq_one_letter_code
_entity_poly.pdbx_strand_id
1 'polypeptide(L)'
;MSLFKRIKNIWAKPAPVQAEKSILSLTAGDVCEVSLVTYQVTGRTQNRSRNAVVLTLQDGTDIRYLCIEERERTVFALYEQIDGRLDEIDEVPTTLELDDRAYHMEEHFSGMIMASGKTPFMQGGEQHVWQYQSDDTRLLRVEWQDGRFMLYTGESVLPADVHVLRGV
;
A
#
# COMPACT_ATOMS: atom_id res chain seq x y z
N MET A 1 -30.71 -6.99 -41.84
CA MET A 1 -29.91 -6.02 -41.04
C MET A 1 -30.17 -4.62 -41.60
N SER A 2 -30.76 -3.72 -40.81
CA SER A 2 -31.29 -2.44 -41.32
C SER A 2 -30.24 -1.32 -41.33
N LEU A 3 -30.15 -0.60 -42.46
CA LEU A 3 -29.28 0.57 -42.71
C LEU A 3 -29.39 1.66 -41.63
N PHE A 4 -30.53 1.75 -40.93
CA PHE A 4 -30.75 2.69 -39.84
C PHE A 4 -29.85 2.45 -38.61
N LYS A 5 -29.42 1.20 -38.34
CA LYS A 5 -28.45 0.91 -37.27
C LYS A 5 -27.04 1.41 -37.60
N ARG A 6 -26.67 1.49 -38.89
CA ARG A 6 -25.35 1.99 -39.32
C ARG A 6 -25.21 3.49 -39.13
N ILE A 7 -26.29 4.26 -39.32
CA ILE A 7 -26.24 5.73 -39.19
C ILE A 7 -26.19 6.16 -37.71
N LYS A 8 -26.88 5.44 -36.81
CA LYS A 8 -26.88 5.74 -35.37
C LYS A 8 -25.50 5.57 -34.71
N ASN A 9 -24.64 4.71 -35.25
CA ASN A 9 -23.27 4.49 -34.76
C ASN A 9 -22.28 5.58 -35.17
N ILE A 10 -22.61 6.44 -36.14
CA ILE A 10 -21.72 7.53 -36.59
C ILE A 10 -21.83 8.75 -35.63
N TRP A 11 -22.95 8.85 -34.90
CA TRP A 11 -23.23 9.92 -33.93
C TRP A 11 -23.01 9.51 -32.47
N ALA A 12 -22.48 8.30 -32.23
CA ALA A 12 -22.09 7.89 -30.89
C ALA A 12 -20.89 8.73 -30.46
N LYS A 13 -21.08 9.60 -29.46
CA LYS A 13 -19.97 10.27 -28.79
C LYS A 13 -19.01 9.17 -28.32
N PRO A 14 -17.68 9.30 -28.56
CA PRO A 14 -16.73 8.35 -28.01
C PRO A 14 -16.97 8.24 -26.51
N ALA A 15 -16.85 7.02 -25.98
CA ALA A 15 -16.98 6.79 -24.54
C ALA A 15 -16.08 7.80 -23.81
N PRO A 16 -16.55 8.40 -22.71
CA PRO A 16 -15.73 9.34 -21.95
C PRO A 16 -14.39 8.67 -21.65
N VAL A 17 -13.30 9.37 -21.93
CA VAL A 17 -11.95 8.93 -21.56
C VAL A 17 -12.00 8.66 -20.07
N GLN A 18 -11.80 7.41 -19.66
CA GLN A 18 -11.78 7.06 -18.25
C GLN A 18 -10.67 7.90 -17.61
N ALA A 19 -11.02 8.66 -16.57
CA ALA A 19 -10.04 9.40 -15.81
C ALA A 19 -9.00 8.40 -15.28
N GLU A 20 -7.73 8.76 -15.39
CA GLU A 20 -6.63 7.95 -14.86
C GLU A 20 -6.87 7.74 -13.36
N LYS A 21 -6.96 6.47 -12.93
CA LYS A 21 -7.17 6.16 -11.52
C LYS A 21 -5.95 6.66 -10.73
N SER A 22 -6.21 7.35 -9.62
CA SER A 22 -5.17 7.62 -8.65
C SER A 22 -4.65 6.31 -8.05
N ILE A 23 -3.35 6.25 -7.74
CA ILE A 23 -2.76 5.12 -7.01
C ILE A 23 -3.47 4.88 -5.66
N LEU A 24 -3.97 5.96 -5.03
CA LEU A 24 -4.77 5.91 -3.81
C LEU A 24 -6.14 5.27 -4.01
N SER A 25 -6.63 5.04 -5.23
CA SER A 25 -7.93 4.41 -5.49
C SER A 25 -7.84 2.98 -6.01
N LEU A 26 -6.63 2.40 -6.10
CA LEU A 26 -6.47 1.02 -6.53
C LEU A 26 -7.08 0.01 -5.57
N THR A 27 -7.63 -1.05 -6.13
CA THR A 27 -8.37 -2.12 -5.46
C THR A 27 -7.90 -3.48 -5.95
N ALA A 28 -8.31 -4.55 -5.26
CA ALA A 28 -7.94 -5.90 -5.65
C ALA A 28 -8.35 -6.21 -7.10
N GLY A 29 -7.41 -6.66 -7.92
CA GLY A 29 -7.58 -6.90 -9.36
C GLY A 29 -7.00 -5.81 -10.26
N ASP A 30 -6.70 -4.63 -9.72
CA ASP A 30 -5.95 -3.59 -10.44
C ASP A 30 -4.47 -3.98 -10.58
N VAL A 31 -3.76 -3.31 -11.50
CA VAL A 31 -2.33 -3.51 -11.78
C VAL A 31 -1.60 -2.18 -11.71
N CYS A 32 -0.49 -2.16 -10.99
CA CYS A 32 0.43 -1.03 -10.93
C CYS A 32 1.87 -1.48 -11.18
N GLU A 33 2.72 -0.52 -11.51
CA GLU A 33 4.15 -0.66 -11.56
C GLU A 33 4.77 0.14 -10.41
N VAL A 34 5.75 -0.45 -9.73
CA VAL A 34 6.56 0.21 -8.71
C VAL A 34 8.01 -0.12 -8.97
N SER A 35 8.84 0.89 -9.22
CA SER A 35 10.27 0.72 -9.49
C SER A 35 10.55 -0.27 -10.62
N LEU A 36 9.82 -0.13 -11.74
CA LEU A 36 9.91 -0.97 -12.94
C LEU A 36 9.44 -2.44 -12.77
N VAL A 37 8.85 -2.79 -11.63
CA VAL A 37 8.26 -4.11 -11.39
C VAL A 37 6.74 -3.99 -11.45
N THR A 38 6.10 -4.86 -12.24
CA THR A 38 4.65 -4.89 -12.41
C THR A 38 4.02 -5.81 -11.38
N TYR A 39 3.07 -5.27 -10.60
CA TYR A 39 2.37 -6.01 -9.56
C TYR A 39 0.86 -6.06 -9.81
N GLN A 40 0.26 -7.18 -9.47
CA GLN A 40 -1.19 -7.25 -9.25
C GLN A 40 -1.52 -6.80 -7.83
N VAL A 41 -2.50 -5.91 -7.68
CA VAL A 41 -3.05 -5.57 -6.38
C VAL A 41 -3.96 -6.70 -5.91
N THR A 42 -3.67 -7.30 -4.78
CA THR A 42 -4.48 -8.40 -4.21
C THR A 42 -5.32 -7.97 -3.03
N GLY A 43 -4.92 -6.89 -2.36
CA GLY A 43 -5.61 -6.36 -1.19
C GLY A 43 -5.26 -4.92 -0.93
N ARG A 44 -6.07 -4.30 -0.08
CA ARG A 44 -5.97 -2.90 0.27
C ARG A 44 -6.45 -2.69 1.70
N THR A 45 -5.62 -1.98 2.47
CA THR A 45 -5.98 -1.42 3.76
C THR A 45 -6.04 0.10 3.66
N GLN A 46 -7.04 0.73 4.29
CA GLN A 46 -7.18 2.19 4.31
C GLN A 46 -7.34 2.71 5.73
N ASN A 47 -6.52 3.69 6.09
CA ASN A 47 -6.69 4.53 7.27
C ASN A 47 -7.20 5.91 6.83
N ARG A 48 -8.48 6.19 7.08
CA ARG A 48 -9.11 7.45 6.65
C ARG A 48 -8.65 8.67 7.44
N SER A 49 -8.34 8.53 8.74
CA SER A 49 -7.92 9.69 9.55
C SER A 49 -6.57 10.24 9.11
N ARG A 50 -5.74 9.39 8.48
CA ARG A 50 -4.41 9.76 7.96
C ARG A 50 -4.34 9.94 6.45
N ASN A 51 -5.43 9.74 5.73
CA ASN A 51 -5.44 9.66 4.27
C ASN A 51 -4.34 8.71 3.74
N ALA A 52 -4.26 7.52 4.33
CA ALA A 52 -3.23 6.52 4.03
C ALA A 52 -3.85 5.23 3.49
N VAL A 53 -3.15 4.60 2.55
CA VAL A 53 -3.50 3.33 1.92
C VAL A 53 -2.29 2.41 1.93
N VAL A 54 -2.48 1.15 2.28
CA VAL A 54 -1.49 0.10 2.08
C VAL A 54 -2.03 -0.88 1.05
N LEU A 55 -1.37 -0.97 -0.10
CA LEU A 55 -1.69 -1.96 -1.12
C LEU A 55 -0.87 -3.22 -0.89
N THR A 56 -1.53 -4.37 -0.89
CA THR A 56 -0.85 -5.67 -0.98
C THR A 56 -0.64 -5.98 -2.45
N LEU A 57 0.62 -6.08 -2.83
CA LEU A 57 1.10 -6.26 -4.19
C LEU A 57 1.64 -7.68 -4.35
N GLN A 58 1.33 -8.31 -5.48
CA GLN A 58 1.80 -9.65 -5.81
C GLN A 58 2.47 -9.68 -7.18
N ASP A 59 3.69 -10.20 -7.23
CA ASP A 59 4.40 -10.61 -8.45
C ASP A 59 4.80 -12.08 -8.30
N GLY A 60 4.11 -12.99 -8.99
CA GLY A 60 4.30 -14.42 -8.82
C GLY A 60 4.06 -14.87 -7.37
N THR A 61 5.12 -15.33 -6.70
CA THR A 61 5.10 -15.72 -5.27
C THR A 61 5.48 -14.59 -4.33
N ASP A 62 6.02 -13.49 -4.84
CA ASP A 62 6.55 -12.41 -4.05
C ASP A 62 5.44 -11.45 -3.67
N ILE A 63 5.39 -11.12 -2.38
CA ILE A 63 4.41 -10.19 -1.81
C ILE A 63 5.15 -8.96 -1.33
N ARG A 64 4.69 -7.79 -1.78
CA ARG A 64 5.18 -6.48 -1.33
C ARG A 64 4.02 -5.64 -0.81
N TYR A 65 4.34 -4.63 -0.02
CA TYR A 65 3.37 -3.71 0.56
C TYR A 65 3.74 -2.28 0.21
N LEU A 66 2.93 -1.66 -0.66
CA LEU A 66 3.11 -0.25 -1.00
C LEU A 66 2.29 0.59 -0.03
N CYS A 67 2.97 1.27 0.88
CA CYS A 67 2.37 2.30 1.73
C CYS A 67 2.33 3.62 0.98
N ILE A 68 1.16 4.24 0.95
CA ILE A 68 0.89 5.52 0.30
C ILE A 68 0.24 6.41 1.35
N GLU A 69 0.82 7.55 1.65
CA GLU A 69 0.23 8.53 2.56
C GLU A 69 0.21 9.89 1.88
N GLU A 70 -0.95 10.55 1.89
CA GLU A 70 -1.13 11.87 1.30
C GLU A 70 -1.31 12.92 2.39
N ARG A 71 -0.24 13.71 2.60
CA ARG A 71 -0.21 14.87 3.51
C ARG A 71 -0.06 16.16 2.70
N GLU A 72 1.04 16.90 2.90
CA GLU A 72 1.44 18.01 2.02
C GLU A 72 1.93 17.50 0.66
N ARG A 73 2.55 16.32 0.65
CA ARG A 73 2.96 15.57 -0.54
C ARG A 73 2.52 14.13 -0.39
N THR A 74 2.32 13.44 -1.52
CA THR A 74 2.13 12.00 -1.53
C THR A 74 3.48 11.32 -1.35
N VAL A 75 3.61 10.52 -0.30
CA VAL A 75 4.81 9.73 -0.01
C VAL A 75 4.55 8.25 -0.26
N PHE A 76 5.57 7.57 -0.78
CA PHE A 76 5.52 6.16 -1.11
C PHE A 76 6.65 5.43 -0.40
N ALA A 77 6.32 4.28 0.18
CA ALA A 77 7.30 3.36 0.73
C ALA A 77 6.91 1.93 0.35
N LEU A 78 7.88 1.20 -0.20
CA LEU A 78 7.69 -0.20 -0.59
C LEU A 78 8.36 -1.08 0.45
N TYR A 79 7.58 -2.04 0.94
CA TYR A 79 7.99 -2.91 2.02
C TYR A 79 7.89 -4.38 1.62
N GLU A 80 8.72 -5.19 2.26
CA GLU A 80 8.57 -6.64 2.33
C GLU A 80 8.40 -7.08 3.78
N GLN A 81 7.67 -8.18 3.97
CA GLN A 81 7.49 -8.74 5.31
C GLN A 81 8.79 -9.42 5.74
N ILE A 82 9.15 -9.20 7.01
CA ILE A 82 10.22 -9.94 7.67
C ILE A 82 9.66 -10.78 8.81
N ASP A 83 10.39 -11.84 9.13
CA ASP A 83 10.11 -12.62 10.33
C ASP A 83 10.64 -11.87 11.56
N GLY A 84 9.76 -11.69 12.52
CA GLY A 84 10.10 -11.06 13.78
C GLY A 84 8.97 -11.27 14.78
N ARG A 85 9.31 -11.19 16.06
CA ARG A 85 8.35 -11.37 17.14
C ARG A 85 8.53 -10.26 18.15
N LEU A 86 7.40 -9.64 18.46
CA LEU A 86 7.23 -8.76 19.61
C LEU A 86 6.13 -9.40 20.45
N ASP A 87 6.30 -9.40 21.76
CA ASP A 87 5.41 -10.12 22.66
C ASP A 87 4.23 -9.23 23.10
N GLU A 88 4.47 -7.95 23.42
CA GLU A 88 3.43 -7.02 23.86
C GLU A 88 3.46 -5.67 23.14
N ILE A 89 2.28 -5.05 23.03
CA ILE A 89 2.09 -3.74 22.38
C ILE A 89 2.78 -2.60 23.14
N ASP A 90 2.82 -2.69 24.46
CA ASP A 90 3.42 -1.67 25.33
C ASP A 90 4.97 -1.81 25.40
N GLU A 91 5.52 -2.85 24.79
CA GLU A 91 6.95 -3.15 24.78
C GLU A 91 7.65 -2.81 23.46
N VAL A 92 6.94 -2.21 22.50
CA VAL A 92 7.52 -1.83 21.20
C VAL A 92 8.59 -0.75 21.43
N PRO A 93 9.89 -1.06 21.26
CA PRO A 93 10.97 -0.18 21.70
C PRO A 93 11.17 0.98 20.72
N THR A 94 11.71 2.10 21.20
CA THR A 94 12.00 3.28 20.37
C THR A 94 13.23 3.09 19.48
N THR A 95 14.03 2.06 19.71
CA THR A 95 15.18 1.68 18.88
C THR A 95 15.17 0.17 18.67
N LEU A 96 15.40 -0.25 17.43
CA LEU A 96 15.49 -1.65 17.02
C LEU A 96 16.81 -1.89 16.30
N GLU A 97 17.37 -3.08 16.45
CA GLU A 97 18.57 -3.50 15.73
C GLU A 97 18.20 -4.70 14.85
N LEU A 98 18.52 -4.60 13.56
CA LEU A 98 18.27 -5.65 12.57
C LEU A 98 19.44 -5.68 11.60
N ASP A 99 20.06 -6.85 11.42
CA ASP A 99 21.20 -7.05 10.51
C ASP A 99 22.33 -6.00 10.69
N ASP A 100 22.77 -5.81 11.94
CA ASP A 100 23.78 -4.82 12.34
C ASP A 100 23.42 -3.36 12.02
N ARG A 101 22.14 -3.07 11.74
CA ARG A 101 21.61 -1.73 11.48
C ARG A 101 20.68 -1.30 12.61
N ALA A 102 20.97 -0.11 13.15
CA ALA A 102 20.09 0.55 14.10
C ALA A 102 18.96 1.30 13.37
N TYR A 103 17.75 1.13 13.89
CA TYR A 103 16.54 1.80 13.45
C TYR A 103 15.97 2.61 14.61
N HIS A 104 15.65 3.87 14.37
CA HIS A 104 15.11 4.79 15.36
C HIS A 104 13.65 5.11 15.03
N MET A 105 12.78 5.10 16.04
CA MET A 105 11.35 5.33 15.86
C MET A 105 11.08 6.80 15.52
N GLU A 106 10.50 7.04 14.36
CA GLU A 106 10.13 8.36 13.85
C GLU A 106 8.68 8.71 14.21
N GLU A 107 7.78 7.73 14.12
CA GLU A 107 6.36 7.96 14.33
C GLU A 107 5.68 6.72 14.92
N HIS A 108 4.79 6.93 15.89
CA HIS A 108 3.82 5.93 16.35
C HIS A 108 2.43 6.54 16.30
N PHE A 109 1.47 5.78 15.75
CA PHE A 109 0.05 6.16 15.78
C PHE A 109 -0.85 4.93 15.82
N SER A 110 -2.10 5.14 16.23
CA SER A 110 -3.17 4.17 16.06
C SER A 110 -4.33 4.74 15.25
N GLY A 111 -5.17 3.87 14.71
CA GLY A 111 -6.39 4.29 14.04
C GLY A 111 -7.23 3.14 13.51
N MET A 112 -8.50 3.43 13.26
CA MET A 112 -9.42 2.49 12.64
C MET A 112 -9.13 2.37 11.14
N ILE A 113 -8.90 1.14 10.70
CA ILE A 113 -8.68 0.80 9.30
C ILE A 113 -9.86 0.02 8.70
N MET A 114 -10.00 0.11 7.38
CA MET A 114 -10.82 -0.81 6.59
C MET A 114 -9.89 -1.67 5.74
N ALA A 115 -10.18 -2.97 5.66
CA ALA A 115 -9.45 -3.90 4.82
C ALA A 115 -10.37 -4.49 3.73
N SER A 116 -9.79 -4.78 2.56
CA SER A 116 -10.48 -5.42 1.44
C SER A 116 -9.50 -6.27 0.62
N GLY A 117 -9.98 -7.39 0.09
CA GLY A 117 -9.13 -8.35 -0.63
C GLY A 117 -8.21 -9.14 0.31
N LYS A 118 -7.04 -9.54 -0.20
CA LYS A 118 -6.02 -10.29 0.54
C LYS A 118 -4.98 -9.33 1.14
N THR A 119 -5.14 -9.03 2.41
CA THR A 119 -4.27 -8.16 3.21
C THR A 119 -3.65 -8.94 4.38
N PRO A 120 -2.58 -8.42 5.02
CA PRO A 120 -1.99 -9.04 6.22
C PRO A 120 -3.02 -9.27 7.33
N PHE A 121 -3.90 -8.29 7.51
CA PHE A 121 -5.04 -8.34 8.43
C PHE A 121 -6.32 -8.54 7.64
N MET A 122 -7.02 -9.66 7.85
CA MET A 122 -8.18 -10.07 7.05
C MET A 122 -9.44 -9.21 7.27
N GLN A 123 -9.49 -8.45 8.37
CA GLN A 123 -10.61 -7.60 8.74
C GLN A 123 -10.11 -6.20 9.08
N GLY A 124 -10.98 -5.20 8.93
CA GLY A 124 -10.73 -3.87 9.49
C GLY A 124 -10.77 -3.90 11.02
N GLY A 125 -10.24 -2.86 11.65
CA GLY A 125 -10.12 -2.80 13.11
C GLY A 125 -9.22 -1.65 13.55
N GLU A 126 -9.00 -1.57 14.85
CA GLU A 126 -7.97 -0.67 15.40
C GLU A 126 -6.60 -1.26 15.10
N GLN A 127 -5.77 -0.49 14.40
CA GLN A 127 -4.40 -0.84 14.06
C GLN A 127 -3.46 0.15 14.75
N HIS A 128 -2.38 -0.38 15.32
CA HIS A 128 -1.24 0.40 15.77
C HIS A 128 -0.08 0.25 14.79
N VAL A 129 0.62 1.34 14.52
CA VAL A 129 1.71 1.41 13.55
C VAL A 129 2.87 2.18 14.16
N TRP A 130 4.05 1.55 14.14
CA TRP A 130 5.32 2.17 14.47
C TRP A 130 6.20 2.21 13.23
N GLN A 131 6.71 3.39 12.92
CA GLN A 131 7.58 3.64 11.78
C GLN A 131 8.96 4.02 12.30
N TYR A 132 9.96 3.37 11.75
CA TYR A 132 11.36 3.56 12.09
C TYR A 132 12.17 3.86 10.84
N GLN A 133 13.25 4.59 11.03
CA GLN A 133 14.23 4.87 10.00
C GLN A 133 15.64 4.64 10.55
N SER A 134 16.52 4.11 9.71
CA SER A 134 17.96 4.03 10.00
C SER A 134 18.71 5.24 9.47
N ASP A 135 19.96 5.40 9.90
CA ASP A 135 20.85 6.45 9.42
C ASP A 135 21.13 6.38 7.90
N ASP A 136 21.03 5.19 7.30
CA ASP A 136 21.17 4.97 5.86
C ASP A 136 19.82 4.94 5.12
N THR A 137 18.78 5.55 5.70
CA THR A 137 17.45 5.79 5.13
C THR A 137 16.59 4.54 4.88
N ARG A 138 17.01 3.37 5.39
CA ARG A 138 16.17 2.18 5.36
C ARG A 138 14.99 2.34 6.29
N LEU A 139 13.87 1.77 5.89
CA LEU A 139 12.62 1.84 6.64
C LEU A 139 12.38 0.51 7.34
N LEU A 140 11.86 0.59 8.56
CA LEU A 140 11.31 -0.53 9.29
C LEU A 140 9.94 -0.11 9.79
N ARG A 141 8.96 -0.99 9.62
CA ARG A 141 7.58 -0.76 10.01
C ARG A 141 7.10 -1.93 10.84
N VAL A 142 6.48 -1.62 11.97
CA VAL A 142 5.80 -2.59 12.81
C VAL A 142 4.33 -2.23 12.81
N GLU A 143 3.48 -3.23 12.59
CA GLU A 143 2.03 -3.08 12.70
C GLU A 143 1.50 -4.09 13.70
N TRP A 144 0.52 -3.68 14.49
CA TRP A 144 -0.23 -4.56 15.37
C TRP A 144 -1.72 -4.38 15.16
N GLN A 145 -2.44 -5.48 15.12
CA GLN A 145 -3.90 -5.51 15.12
C GLN A 145 -4.39 -6.85 15.67
N ASP A 146 -5.36 -6.80 16.59
CA ASP A 146 -6.06 -7.98 17.14
C ASP A 146 -5.11 -9.09 17.60
N GLY A 147 -4.09 -8.72 18.38
CA GLY A 147 -3.11 -9.66 18.95
C GLY A 147 -2.05 -10.16 17.97
N ARG A 148 -1.99 -9.64 16.74
CA ARG A 148 -1.01 -10.06 15.73
C ARG A 148 -0.08 -8.92 15.35
N PHE A 149 1.22 -9.18 15.44
CA PHE A 149 2.25 -8.33 14.87
C PHE A 149 2.58 -8.70 13.43
N MET A 150 2.90 -7.68 12.65
CA MET A 150 3.52 -7.78 11.34
C MET A 150 4.70 -6.83 11.29
N LEU A 151 5.85 -7.31 10.83
CA LEU A 151 7.07 -6.53 10.71
C LEU A 151 7.49 -6.47 9.25
N TYR A 152 7.99 -5.31 8.85
CA TYR A 152 8.36 -5.06 7.47
C TYR A 152 9.62 -4.23 7.37
N THR A 153 10.47 -4.55 6.41
CA THR A 153 11.60 -3.70 5.99
C THR A 153 11.34 -3.13 4.61
N GLY A 154 11.86 -1.95 4.34
CA GLY A 154 11.59 -1.29 3.08
C GLY A 154 12.44 -0.08 2.81
N GLU A 155 12.01 0.66 1.79
CA GLU A 155 12.64 1.89 1.34
C GLU A 155 11.60 2.87 0.79
N SER A 156 11.95 4.15 0.80
CA SER A 156 11.15 5.18 0.14
C SER A 156 11.20 4.99 -1.37
N VAL A 157 10.06 5.16 -2.04
CA VAL A 157 9.97 5.12 -3.50
C VAL A 157 9.64 6.50 -4.02
N LEU A 158 10.24 6.88 -5.16
CA LEU A 158 9.94 8.14 -5.79
C LEU A 158 8.54 8.10 -6.42
N PRO A 159 7.74 9.17 -6.32
CA PRO A 159 6.43 9.22 -6.99
C PRO A 159 6.50 8.93 -8.49
N ALA A 160 7.60 9.29 -9.15
CA ALA A 160 7.84 9.06 -10.58
C ALA A 160 8.06 7.57 -10.93
N ASP A 161 8.34 6.72 -9.93
CA ASP A 161 8.55 5.29 -10.13
C ASP A 161 7.27 4.47 -9.87
N VAL A 162 6.13 5.15 -9.66
CA VAL A 162 4.84 4.52 -9.36
C VAL A 162 3.84 4.83 -10.47
N HIS A 163 3.44 3.81 -11.22
CA HIS A 163 2.52 3.96 -12.35
C HIS A 163 1.28 3.07 -12.21
N VAL A 164 0.14 3.57 -12.64
CA VAL A 164 -1.09 2.78 -12.75
C VAL A 164 -1.18 2.23 -14.17
N LEU A 165 -1.13 0.90 -14.33
CA LEU A 165 -1.17 0.26 -15.64
C LEU A 165 -2.58 -0.15 -16.05
N ARG A 166 -3.39 -0.62 -15.08
CA ARG A 166 -4.77 -1.03 -15.33
C ARG A 166 -5.63 -0.83 -14.09
N GLY A 167 -6.65 0.02 -14.23
CA GLY A 167 -7.76 0.15 -13.28
C GLY A 167 -9.03 -0.48 -13.84
N VAL A 168 -9.66 -1.42 -13.13
CA VAL A 168 -10.98 -2.00 -13.49
C VAL A 168 -12.12 -1.07 -13.10
#